data_AF-A0A1G1HYU9-F1
#
_entry.id   AF-A0A1G1HYU9-F1
#
_cell.length_a   1.000
_cell.length_b   1.000
_cell.length_c   1.000
_cell.angle_alpha   90.00
_cell.angle_beta   90.00
_cell.angle_gamma   90.00
#
_symmetry.space_group_name_H-M   'P 1'
#
loop_
_entity.id
_entity.type
_entity.pdbx_description
1 polymer ?
#
loop_
_entity_poly.entity_id
_entity_poly.type
_entity_poly.pdbx_seq_one_letter_code
_entity_poly.pdbx_strand_id
1 'polypeptide(L)'
;MLAVAALTSPTTDARAAQTTVSGGRSAVADAVRAAASNDVLTVLGGTYGGTFIVDKPLTIQAADGEKVVLEGVSGEPVIRVTAGATAATLKRLILKGGDTGVAVDGGTVNLWNLAITSSTAAIRCTAGMTEILQTTIYAVTDGISCPSATVSAIKNTILSAVSGTGIGAATPSTLVSYTLFFQTPNRGTEGTSAILDKDPLFVDSANLDFHLKSGSPAKDLGSPAVTDSFDGSASDLGAYGGLYAPTVPFRPGGVGVACTALGITCTVSWTANADYGVSGYRVSFAAPLIPSGDVYTGSATEGTSPINRDVVAMCPTVPCTQPLSGLDPAVTAPAAPTGLTARTGDGRLKLSWDAVSGATSYQVYSGIVSGAGTLVADNVRATQYTLEGLTNGVTYYVAVKAVVTPTLSAVVRTLYGTPVTSTTATKASPPSDQSRGEYGVPAASALSGEVAARPQLVVGFPRLEDTGGCFIATAAYGSAMAPEVDVLRAWRDRHLAPHVAGRAFIAAYQTWSPPAADAIRRSGMLRAAARVVLWPVVGVAKVWLRWPWVPGIVVLAATSVVVVLARGRRRRVGA
;
A
#
# COMPACT_ATOMS: atom_id res chain seq x y z
N MET A 1 -69.48 -3.23 -10.80
CA MET A 1 -68.28 -4.03 -11.12
C MET A 1 -67.13 -3.04 -11.30
N LEU A 2 -66.31 -2.87 -10.25
CA LEU A 2 -65.18 -1.92 -10.22
C LEU A 2 -64.07 -2.42 -11.14
N ALA A 3 -63.58 -1.57 -12.05
CA ALA A 3 -62.30 -1.75 -12.70
C ALA A 3 -61.32 -0.73 -12.10
N VAL A 4 -60.42 -1.20 -11.26
CA VAL A 4 -59.31 -0.43 -10.70
C VAL A 4 -58.26 -0.27 -11.80
N ALA A 5 -58.04 0.97 -12.25
CA ALA A 5 -56.91 1.31 -13.10
C ALA A 5 -55.62 1.23 -12.27
N ALA A 6 -54.72 0.33 -12.66
CA ALA A 6 -53.39 0.24 -12.08
C ALA A 6 -52.57 1.49 -12.47
N LEU A 7 -52.36 2.38 -11.50
CA LEU A 7 -51.31 3.38 -11.53
C LEU A 7 -49.96 2.63 -11.48
N THR A 8 -49.23 2.59 -12.59
CA THR A 8 -47.81 2.25 -12.57
C THR A 8 -47.04 3.46 -12.06
N SER A 9 -46.77 3.50 -10.76
CA SER A 9 -45.79 4.41 -10.17
C SER A 9 -44.39 4.05 -10.69
N PRO A 10 -43.59 5.02 -11.21
CA PRO A 10 -42.18 4.78 -11.43
C PRO A 10 -41.47 4.93 -10.08
N THR A 11 -41.31 3.84 -9.34
CA THR A 11 -40.51 3.84 -8.10
C THR A 11 -39.25 3.03 -8.30
N THR A 12 -38.18 3.70 -8.72
CA THR A 12 -36.85 3.53 -8.14
C THR A 12 -36.10 4.85 -8.28
N ASP A 13 -36.42 5.82 -7.42
CA ASP A 13 -35.38 6.76 -6.99
C ASP A 13 -34.31 5.90 -6.32
N ALA A 14 -33.23 5.63 -7.06
CA ALA A 14 -32.06 4.99 -6.48
C ALA A 14 -31.57 5.95 -5.39
N ARG A 15 -31.73 5.53 -4.12
CA ARG A 15 -31.22 6.28 -2.97
C ARG A 15 -29.74 6.58 -3.22
N ALA A 16 -29.33 7.83 -3.02
CA ALA A 16 -27.93 8.24 -3.03
C ALA A 16 -27.07 7.22 -2.26
N ALA A 17 -26.07 6.66 -2.92
CA ALA A 17 -25.20 5.68 -2.31
C ALA A 17 -24.20 6.38 -1.39
N GLN A 18 -23.98 5.81 -0.20
CA GLN A 18 -22.87 6.18 0.66
C GLN A 18 -21.74 5.18 0.42
N THR A 19 -20.63 5.65 -0.13
CA THR A 19 -19.50 4.79 -0.48
C THR A 19 -18.28 5.22 0.33
N THR A 20 -17.70 4.27 1.06
CA THR A 20 -16.40 4.47 1.70
C THR A 20 -15.30 4.18 0.70
N VAL A 21 -14.36 5.12 0.52
CA VAL A 21 -13.27 5.02 -0.45
C VAL A 21 -11.93 4.97 0.27
N SER A 22 -11.13 3.98 -0.08
CA SER A 22 -9.75 3.81 0.36
C SER A 22 -8.95 3.04 -0.68
N GLY A 23 -7.63 2.99 -0.56
CA GLY A 23 -6.77 2.16 -1.41
C GLY A 23 -5.67 2.95 -2.11
N GLY A 24 -5.41 2.60 -3.38
CA GLY A 24 -4.29 3.14 -4.15
C GLY A 24 -4.48 4.60 -4.60
N ARG A 25 -3.43 5.19 -5.19
CA ARG A 25 -3.40 6.62 -5.56
C ARG A 25 -4.58 7.08 -6.43
N SER A 26 -5.17 6.24 -7.28
CA SER A 26 -6.29 6.61 -8.15
C SER A 26 -7.67 6.36 -7.55
N ALA A 27 -7.76 5.73 -6.37
CA ALA A 27 -9.03 5.20 -5.85
C ALA A 27 -10.14 6.24 -5.75
N VAL A 28 -9.82 7.47 -5.32
CA VAL A 28 -10.80 8.57 -5.24
C VAL A 28 -11.21 9.05 -6.63
N ALA A 29 -10.28 9.16 -7.58
CA ALA A 29 -10.60 9.57 -8.95
C ALA A 29 -11.47 8.53 -9.66
N ASP A 30 -11.22 7.24 -9.41
CA ASP A 30 -12.01 6.13 -9.92
C ASP A 30 -13.42 6.15 -9.31
N ALA A 31 -13.53 6.39 -8.00
CA ALA A 31 -14.80 6.52 -7.29
C ALA A 31 -15.62 7.72 -7.77
N VAL A 32 -15.00 8.89 -7.98
CA VAL A 32 -15.69 10.09 -8.53
C VAL A 32 -16.27 9.81 -9.92
N ARG A 33 -15.51 9.11 -10.79
CA ARG A 33 -15.99 8.73 -12.13
C ARG A 33 -17.13 7.72 -12.08
N ALA A 34 -17.05 6.76 -11.16
CA ALA A 34 -18.06 5.71 -11.00
C ALA A 34 -19.33 6.17 -10.27
N ALA A 35 -19.26 7.24 -9.47
CA ALA A 35 -20.37 7.74 -8.68
C ALA A 35 -21.56 8.18 -9.55
N ALA A 36 -22.75 7.89 -9.05
CA ALA A 36 -24.01 8.42 -9.55
C ALA A 36 -24.30 9.81 -8.98
N SER A 37 -25.29 10.49 -9.56
CA SER A 37 -25.75 11.79 -9.05
C SER A 37 -26.27 11.66 -7.63
N ASN A 38 -25.90 12.62 -6.77
CA ASN A 38 -26.21 12.73 -5.35
C ASN A 38 -25.49 11.75 -4.42
N ASP A 39 -24.57 10.93 -4.93
CA ASP A 39 -23.78 10.03 -4.09
C ASP A 39 -22.93 10.80 -3.06
N VAL A 40 -22.58 10.10 -1.98
CA VAL A 40 -21.67 10.60 -0.94
C VAL A 40 -20.46 9.69 -0.87
N LEU A 41 -19.30 10.21 -1.28
CA LEU A 41 -18.01 9.54 -1.18
C LEU A 41 -17.34 9.96 0.12
N THR A 42 -17.21 9.01 1.06
CA THR A 42 -16.49 9.19 2.32
C THR A 42 -15.11 8.58 2.21
N VAL A 43 -14.08 9.42 2.18
CA VAL A 43 -12.70 9.02 1.88
C VAL A 43 -11.93 8.78 3.18
N LEU A 44 -11.27 7.62 3.31
CA LEU A 44 -10.37 7.32 4.43
C LEU A 44 -9.00 7.98 4.21
N GLY A 45 -8.24 8.16 5.29
CA GLY A 45 -6.97 8.87 5.29
C GLY A 45 -5.96 8.27 4.34
N GLY A 46 -5.24 9.15 3.66
CA GLY A 46 -4.31 8.80 2.59
C GLY A 46 -4.07 9.96 1.64
N THR A 47 -3.13 9.74 0.72
CA THR A 47 -2.80 10.68 -0.37
C THR A 47 -3.21 10.09 -1.70
N TYR A 48 -4.10 10.78 -2.40
CA TYR A 48 -4.69 10.36 -3.67
C TYR A 48 -4.29 11.32 -4.77
N GLY A 49 -3.76 10.81 -5.87
CA GLY A 49 -3.21 11.62 -6.95
C GLY A 49 -4.14 11.75 -8.14
N GLY A 50 -4.17 12.93 -8.75
CA GLY A 50 -4.84 13.18 -10.02
C GLY A 50 -5.65 14.47 -10.03
N THR A 51 -6.39 14.68 -11.11
CA THR A 51 -7.39 15.73 -11.23
C THR A 51 -8.78 15.12 -11.04
N PHE A 52 -9.55 15.69 -10.14
CA PHE A 52 -10.89 15.21 -9.78
C PHE A 52 -11.94 16.09 -10.47
N ILE A 53 -12.62 15.52 -11.46
CA ILE A 53 -13.65 16.23 -12.23
C ILE A 53 -15.00 15.95 -11.59
N VAL A 54 -15.65 17.00 -11.09
CA VAL A 54 -17.00 16.95 -10.52
C VAL A 54 -17.96 17.55 -11.55
N ASP A 55 -18.72 16.69 -12.20
CA ASP A 55 -19.61 16.98 -13.32
C ASP A 55 -21.08 16.62 -13.04
N LYS A 56 -21.39 16.28 -11.79
CA LYS A 56 -22.71 15.89 -11.31
C LYS A 56 -22.88 16.30 -9.85
N PRO A 57 -24.11 16.38 -9.32
CA PRO A 57 -24.34 16.49 -7.88
C PRO A 57 -23.58 15.37 -7.16
N LEU A 58 -22.68 15.71 -6.24
CA LEU A 58 -21.80 14.74 -5.60
C LEU A 58 -21.25 15.36 -4.32
N THR A 59 -21.23 14.58 -3.24
CA THR A 59 -20.48 14.95 -2.03
C THR A 59 -19.19 14.15 -1.96
N ILE A 60 -18.05 14.84 -1.85
CA ILE A 60 -16.76 14.24 -1.55
C ILE A 60 -16.34 14.76 -0.18
N GLN A 61 -16.19 13.86 0.78
CA GLN A 61 -15.81 14.22 2.14
C GLN A 61 -14.72 13.30 2.68
N ALA A 62 -13.78 13.84 3.46
CA ALA A 62 -12.96 12.98 4.31
C ALA A 62 -13.84 12.31 5.39
N ALA A 63 -13.47 11.12 5.86
CA ALA A 63 -14.03 10.57 7.08
C ALA A 63 -13.56 11.38 8.31
N ASP A 64 -14.27 11.25 9.42
CA ASP A 64 -13.99 12.07 10.59
C ASP A 64 -12.64 11.72 11.25
N GLY A 65 -11.81 12.73 11.52
CA GLY A 65 -10.45 12.54 12.03
C GLY A 65 -9.42 12.06 11.02
N GLU A 66 -9.80 11.88 9.76
CA GLU A 66 -8.91 11.36 8.72
C GLU A 66 -8.23 12.48 7.94
N LYS A 67 -6.91 12.36 7.78
CA LYS A 67 -6.13 13.24 6.91
C LYS A 67 -6.20 12.77 5.47
N VAL A 68 -7.09 13.37 4.67
CA VAL A 68 -7.27 13.06 3.25
C VAL A 68 -6.62 14.14 2.39
N VAL A 69 -5.55 13.77 1.69
CA VAL A 69 -4.83 14.66 0.78
C VAL A 69 -5.16 14.30 -0.66
N LEU A 70 -5.74 15.24 -1.40
CA LEU A 70 -5.90 15.16 -2.84
C LEU A 70 -4.73 15.94 -3.48
N GLU A 71 -3.84 15.20 -4.13
CA GLU A 71 -2.60 15.72 -4.70
C GLU A 71 -2.76 15.94 -6.21
N GLY A 72 -2.78 17.21 -6.61
CA GLY A 72 -2.93 17.63 -7.99
C GLY A 72 -1.66 17.46 -8.81
N VAL A 73 -1.84 17.44 -10.13
CA VAL A 73 -0.76 17.40 -11.11
C VAL A 73 -0.49 18.81 -11.64
N SER A 74 0.78 19.12 -11.94
CA SER A 74 1.15 20.42 -12.51
C SER A 74 0.43 20.66 -13.84
N GLY A 75 -0.02 21.91 -14.07
CA GLY A 75 -0.78 22.29 -15.27
C GLY A 75 -2.29 22.13 -15.14
N GLU A 76 -2.79 21.45 -14.10
CA GLU A 76 -4.22 21.21 -13.91
C GLU A 76 -4.66 21.65 -12.50
N PRO A 77 -5.96 21.91 -12.31
CA PRO A 77 -6.51 22.02 -10.98
C PRO A 77 -6.48 20.66 -10.26
N VAL A 78 -6.41 20.68 -8.92
CA VAL A 78 -6.66 19.49 -8.11
C VAL A 78 -8.11 19.05 -8.34
N ILE A 79 -9.07 19.95 -8.15
CA ILE A 79 -10.50 19.69 -8.39
C ILE A 79 -11.04 20.65 -9.45
N ARG A 80 -11.72 20.10 -10.46
CA ARG A 80 -12.45 20.87 -11.46
C ARG A 80 -13.94 20.62 -11.33
N VAL A 81 -14.71 21.66 -11.04
CA VAL A 81 -16.17 21.63 -11.00
C VAL A 81 -16.72 22.18 -12.30
N THR A 82 -17.64 21.45 -12.93
CA THR A 82 -18.23 21.81 -14.23
C THR A 82 -19.74 22.00 -14.13
N ALA A 83 -20.38 22.50 -15.19
CA ALA A 83 -21.79 22.90 -15.19
C ALA A 83 -22.79 21.80 -14.78
N GLY A 84 -22.47 20.52 -14.96
CA GLY A 84 -23.34 19.42 -14.54
C GLY A 84 -23.41 19.22 -13.02
N ALA A 85 -22.47 19.79 -12.26
CA ALA A 85 -22.47 19.76 -10.80
C ALA A 85 -23.47 20.76 -10.21
N THR A 86 -24.78 20.49 -10.33
CA THR A 86 -25.83 21.42 -9.89
C THR A 86 -25.97 21.52 -8.36
N ALA A 87 -25.36 20.60 -7.61
CA ALA A 87 -25.27 20.62 -6.15
C ALA A 87 -24.11 19.73 -5.67
N ALA A 88 -22.88 20.22 -5.78
CA ALA A 88 -21.69 19.52 -5.27
C ALA A 88 -21.30 20.02 -3.88
N THR A 89 -20.68 19.15 -3.08
CA THR A 89 -20.11 19.52 -1.78
C THR A 89 -18.74 18.88 -1.61
N LEU A 90 -17.74 19.69 -1.27
CA LEU A 90 -16.39 19.28 -0.95
C LEU A 90 -16.15 19.61 0.53
N LYS A 91 -15.86 18.61 1.34
CA LYS A 91 -15.84 18.76 2.81
C LYS A 91 -14.64 18.08 3.49
N ARG A 92 -13.93 18.80 4.37
CA ARG A 92 -12.81 18.27 5.18
C ARG A 92 -11.64 17.71 4.34
N LEU A 93 -11.39 18.27 3.17
CA LEU A 93 -10.34 17.79 2.26
C LEU A 93 -9.12 18.71 2.32
N ILE A 94 -7.94 18.10 2.21
CA ILE A 94 -6.69 18.83 1.99
C ILE A 94 -6.36 18.74 0.50
N LEU A 95 -6.27 19.87 -0.18
CA LEU A 95 -5.85 19.96 -1.57
C LEU A 95 -4.39 20.41 -1.59
N LYS A 96 -3.55 19.65 -2.28
CA LYS A 96 -2.11 19.93 -2.38
C LYS A 96 -1.65 19.92 -3.82
N GLY A 97 -0.84 20.91 -4.18
CA GLY A 97 -0.22 20.98 -5.49
C GLY A 97 -1.24 21.37 -6.56
N GLY A 98 -1.00 20.94 -7.80
CA GLY A 98 -1.70 21.48 -8.95
C GLY A 98 -1.43 22.97 -9.17
N ASP A 99 -1.91 23.47 -10.30
CA ASP A 99 -1.85 24.89 -10.59
C ASP A 99 -2.90 25.63 -9.78
N THR A 100 -4.10 25.06 -9.72
CA THR A 100 -5.22 25.60 -8.93
C THR A 100 -5.71 24.56 -7.93
N GLY A 101 -6.08 24.96 -6.71
CA GLY A 101 -6.72 24.04 -5.77
C GLY A 101 -8.09 23.59 -6.27
N VAL A 102 -9.03 24.54 -6.35
CA VAL A 102 -10.37 24.32 -6.91
C VAL A 102 -10.63 25.27 -8.07
N ALA A 103 -10.91 24.72 -9.26
CA ALA A 103 -11.42 25.46 -10.40
C ALA A 103 -12.94 25.25 -10.52
N VAL A 104 -13.72 26.32 -10.43
CA VAL A 104 -15.17 26.31 -10.62
C VAL A 104 -15.48 26.94 -11.98
N ASP A 105 -15.71 26.08 -12.97
CA ASP A 105 -15.99 26.47 -14.36
C ASP A 105 -17.50 26.46 -14.67
N GLY A 106 -18.33 26.19 -13.67
CA GLY A 106 -19.78 26.16 -13.73
C GLY A 106 -20.40 25.42 -12.54
N GLY A 107 -21.74 25.30 -12.52
CA GLY A 107 -22.46 24.52 -11.51
C GLY A 107 -22.68 25.27 -10.20
N THR A 108 -22.96 24.53 -9.13
CA THR A 108 -23.11 25.03 -7.76
C THR A 108 -22.33 24.12 -6.81
N VAL A 109 -21.39 24.69 -6.07
CA VAL A 109 -20.51 23.92 -5.17
C VAL A 109 -20.32 24.58 -3.81
N ASN A 110 -20.42 23.76 -2.78
CA ASN A 110 -20.09 24.12 -1.41
C ASN A 110 -18.66 23.67 -1.10
N LEU A 111 -17.81 24.62 -0.72
CA LEU A 111 -16.42 24.42 -0.31
C LEU A 111 -16.33 24.63 1.19
N TRP A 112 -16.44 23.53 1.95
CA TRP A 112 -16.55 23.59 3.40
C TRP A 112 -15.37 22.91 4.06
N ASN A 113 -14.71 23.61 5.00
CA ASN A 113 -13.67 23.00 5.80
C ASN A 113 -12.51 22.45 4.95
N LEU A 114 -12.03 23.24 3.99
CA LEU A 114 -10.95 22.83 3.07
C LEU A 114 -9.63 23.44 3.49
N ALA A 115 -8.54 22.69 3.38
CA ALA A 115 -7.19 23.22 3.46
C ALA A 115 -6.54 23.15 2.06
N ILE A 116 -6.07 24.28 1.54
CA ILE A 116 -5.62 24.36 0.14
C ILE A 116 -4.21 24.92 0.07
N THR A 117 -3.34 24.16 -0.59
CA THR A 117 -2.02 24.59 -1.07
C THR A 117 -1.91 24.27 -2.56
N SER A 118 -1.45 25.23 -3.37
CA SER A 118 -1.38 25.13 -4.84
C SER A 118 -0.38 26.14 -5.39
N SER A 119 0.08 25.98 -6.63
CA SER A 119 1.14 26.86 -7.16
C SER A 119 0.63 28.24 -7.59
N THR A 120 -0.56 28.34 -8.19
CA THR A 120 -1.13 29.60 -8.69
C THR A 120 -2.27 30.09 -7.79
N ALA A 121 -3.52 29.66 -8.01
CA ALA A 121 -4.68 30.11 -7.27
C ALA A 121 -5.25 29.02 -6.35
N ALA A 122 -5.59 29.32 -5.10
CA ALA A 122 -6.25 28.33 -4.24
C ALA A 122 -7.65 27.99 -4.75
N ILE A 123 -8.45 29.02 -5.06
CA ILE A 123 -9.80 28.88 -5.60
C ILE A 123 -9.94 29.84 -6.77
N ARG A 124 -10.29 29.33 -7.95
CA ARG A 124 -10.61 30.13 -9.13
C ARG A 124 -12.05 29.86 -9.56
N CYS A 125 -12.88 30.89 -9.64
CA CYS A 125 -14.24 30.77 -10.14
C CYS A 125 -14.43 31.57 -11.43
N THR A 126 -14.70 30.91 -12.54
CA THR A 126 -14.99 31.57 -13.83
C THR A 126 -16.49 31.63 -14.13
N ALA A 127 -17.27 30.66 -13.61
CA ALA A 127 -18.72 30.63 -13.66
C ALA A 127 -19.29 29.80 -12.50
N GLY A 128 -20.61 29.86 -12.29
CA GLY A 128 -21.31 29.08 -11.27
C GLY A 128 -21.53 29.83 -9.95
N MET A 129 -22.06 29.08 -8.96
CA MET A 129 -22.35 29.55 -7.60
C MET A 129 -21.47 28.80 -6.60
N THR A 130 -20.79 29.54 -5.74
CA THR A 130 -19.87 28.94 -4.76
C THR A 130 -20.12 29.51 -3.37
N GLU A 131 -20.17 28.64 -2.37
CA GLU A 131 -20.09 29.02 -0.96
C GLU A 131 -18.75 28.55 -0.37
N ILE A 132 -18.03 29.42 0.32
CA ILE A 132 -16.72 29.13 0.91
C ILE A 132 -16.79 29.34 2.41
N LEU A 133 -16.75 28.26 3.19
CA LEU A 133 -16.81 28.31 4.64
C LEU A 133 -15.64 27.55 5.25
N GLN A 134 -15.08 28.08 6.34
CA GLN A 134 -14.10 27.38 7.18
C GLN A 134 -12.89 26.92 6.37
N THR A 135 -12.36 27.75 5.48
CA THR A 135 -11.27 27.34 4.58
C THR A 135 -9.92 27.89 5.06
N THR A 136 -8.86 27.10 4.98
CA THR A 136 -7.47 27.56 5.15
C THR A 136 -6.77 27.54 3.80
N ILE A 137 -6.25 28.68 3.38
CA ILE A 137 -5.42 28.86 2.19
C ILE A 137 -4.01 29.17 2.66
N TYR A 138 -3.04 28.37 2.20
CA TYR A 138 -1.66 28.49 2.64
C TYR A 138 -0.66 28.37 1.50
N ALA A 139 0.33 29.27 1.47
CA ALA A 139 1.47 29.22 0.55
C ALA A 139 1.05 29.09 -0.93
N VAL A 140 0.25 30.05 -1.39
CA VAL A 140 -0.26 30.13 -2.77
C VAL A 140 0.12 31.48 -3.39
N THR A 141 0.04 31.59 -4.72
CA THR A 141 0.19 32.89 -5.38
C THR A 141 -1.05 33.74 -5.13
N ASP A 142 -2.20 33.33 -5.62
CA ASP A 142 -3.48 33.99 -5.37
C ASP A 142 -4.36 33.11 -4.46
N GLY A 143 -5.09 33.73 -3.54
CA GLY A 143 -6.04 33.03 -2.67
C GLY A 143 -7.32 32.68 -3.43
N ILE A 144 -8.32 33.55 -3.33
CA ILE A 144 -9.63 33.37 -3.95
C ILE A 144 -9.76 34.36 -5.11
N SER A 145 -9.90 33.85 -6.34
CA SER A 145 -10.03 34.66 -7.56
C SER A 145 -11.33 34.31 -8.27
N CYS A 146 -12.37 35.11 -8.07
CA CYS A 146 -13.71 34.85 -8.61
C CYS A 146 -14.26 36.13 -9.26
N PRO A 147 -13.75 36.51 -10.45
CA PRO A 147 -14.08 37.78 -11.10
C PRO A 147 -15.47 37.80 -11.77
N SER A 148 -16.02 36.64 -12.11
CA SER A 148 -17.24 36.55 -12.94
C SER A 148 -18.27 35.53 -12.44
N ALA A 149 -17.97 34.81 -11.36
CA ALA A 149 -18.88 33.86 -10.73
C ALA A 149 -19.59 34.48 -9.53
N THR A 150 -20.73 33.90 -9.13
CA THR A 150 -21.44 34.31 -7.92
C THR A 150 -20.85 33.59 -6.72
N VAL A 151 -20.32 34.35 -5.76
CA VAL A 151 -19.90 33.80 -4.47
C VAL A 151 -20.90 34.27 -3.41
N SER A 152 -21.63 33.33 -2.81
CA SER A 152 -22.70 33.64 -1.84
C SER A 152 -22.11 34.13 -0.51
N ALA A 153 -21.07 33.47 -0.02
CA ALA A 153 -20.38 33.84 1.21
C ALA A 153 -18.93 33.34 1.22
N ILE A 154 -18.07 34.12 1.87
CA ILE A 154 -16.73 33.72 2.30
C ILE A 154 -16.65 33.96 3.81
N LYS A 155 -16.63 32.88 4.60
CA LYS A 155 -16.64 32.98 6.07
C LYS A 155 -15.64 32.07 6.76
N ASN A 156 -15.21 32.46 7.94
CA ASN A 156 -14.30 31.71 8.81
C ASN A 156 -13.04 31.24 8.06
N THR A 157 -12.42 32.12 7.27
CA THR A 157 -11.35 31.74 6.34
C THR A 157 -9.99 32.27 6.80
N ILE A 158 -8.96 31.44 6.75
CA ILE A 158 -7.57 31.87 6.97
C ILE A 158 -6.85 31.93 5.62
N LEU A 159 -6.21 33.06 5.33
CA LEU A 159 -5.30 33.23 4.21
C LEU A 159 -3.92 33.57 4.77
N SER A 160 -2.97 32.66 4.57
CA SER A 160 -1.62 32.78 5.12
C SER A 160 -0.57 32.54 4.04
N ALA A 161 0.45 33.40 3.99
CA ALA A 161 1.52 33.34 2.98
C ALA A 161 0.97 33.34 1.53
N VAL A 162 0.10 34.30 1.22
CA VAL A 162 -0.41 34.55 -0.12
C VAL A 162 0.40 35.68 -0.75
N SER A 163 1.14 35.41 -1.83
CA SER A 163 2.08 36.38 -2.40
C SER A 163 1.44 37.41 -3.34
N GLY A 164 0.36 37.02 -4.01
CA GLY A 164 -0.51 37.82 -4.86
C GLY A 164 -1.72 38.35 -4.10
N THR A 165 -2.91 38.21 -4.68
CA THR A 165 -4.15 38.72 -4.07
C THR A 165 -4.80 37.68 -3.15
N GLY A 166 -5.12 38.07 -1.90
CA GLY A 166 -5.86 37.27 -0.93
C GLY A 166 -7.27 36.92 -1.43
N ILE A 167 -8.18 37.89 -1.46
CA ILE A 167 -9.55 37.71 -1.95
C ILE A 167 -9.83 38.71 -3.08
N GLY A 168 -9.78 38.23 -4.32
CA GLY A 168 -10.21 38.91 -5.54
C GLY A 168 -11.57 38.43 -6.03
N ALA A 169 -12.58 38.43 -5.16
CA ALA A 169 -13.96 38.09 -5.52
C ALA A 169 -14.74 39.38 -5.87
N ALA A 170 -15.23 39.48 -7.10
CA ALA A 170 -15.66 40.74 -7.71
C ALA A 170 -17.19 40.86 -7.88
N THR A 171 -17.98 40.64 -6.81
CA THR A 171 -19.39 41.07 -6.84
C THR A 171 -19.77 41.84 -5.58
N PRO A 172 -20.56 42.93 -5.67
CA PRO A 172 -20.96 43.73 -4.52
C PRO A 172 -21.88 42.99 -3.53
N SER A 173 -22.39 41.80 -3.89
CA SER A 173 -23.27 40.98 -3.06
C SER A 173 -22.58 39.88 -2.25
N THR A 174 -21.29 39.62 -2.46
CA THR A 174 -20.58 38.56 -1.71
C THR A 174 -20.38 38.97 -0.26
N LEU A 175 -20.92 38.19 0.68
CA LEU A 175 -20.72 38.42 2.10
C LEU A 175 -19.38 37.84 2.55
N VAL A 176 -18.39 38.71 2.77
CA VAL A 176 -17.09 38.35 3.34
C VAL A 176 -17.07 38.74 4.82
N SER A 177 -16.79 37.78 5.70
CA SER A 177 -16.74 38.03 7.14
C SER A 177 -15.90 37.00 7.89
N TYR A 178 -15.29 37.36 9.02
CA TYR A 178 -14.48 36.45 9.85
C TYR A 178 -13.35 35.82 9.04
N THR A 179 -12.40 36.67 8.61
CA THR A 179 -11.24 36.24 7.82
C THR A 179 -9.96 36.60 8.55
N LEU A 180 -8.93 35.77 8.46
CA LEU A 180 -7.59 36.11 8.92
C LEU A 180 -6.65 36.23 7.72
N PHE A 181 -5.92 37.34 7.65
CA PHE A 181 -4.86 37.55 6.67
C PHE A 181 -3.50 37.62 7.38
N PHE A 182 -2.60 36.72 7.04
CA PHE A 182 -1.22 36.72 7.52
C PHE A 182 -0.25 36.60 6.35
N GLN A 183 0.80 37.41 6.33
CA GLN A 183 1.76 37.42 5.21
C GLN A 183 1.07 37.48 3.83
N THR A 184 0.04 38.34 3.73
CA THR A 184 -0.76 38.53 2.51
C THR A 184 -0.74 40.03 2.16
N PRO A 185 0.27 40.49 1.39
CA PRO A 185 0.50 41.93 1.16
C PRO A 185 -0.65 42.62 0.43
N ASN A 186 -1.26 41.93 -0.54
CA ASN A 186 -2.46 42.39 -1.22
C ASN A 186 -3.65 41.54 -0.76
N ARG A 187 -4.43 42.03 0.20
CA ARG A 187 -5.53 41.26 0.79
C ARG A 187 -6.77 41.20 -0.09
N GLY A 188 -6.96 42.17 -0.98
CA GLY A 188 -8.20 42.34 -1.73
C GLY A 188 -9.36 42.67 -0.78
N THR A 189 -10.47 41.94 -0.89
CA THR A 189 -11.67 42.15 -0.06
C THR A 189 -11.50 41.55 1.34
N GLU A 190 -11.35 42.39 2.36
CA GLU A 190 -11.21 41.94 3.75
C GLU A 190 -12.54 41.55 4.42
N GLY A 191 -13.64 42.23 4.07
CA GLY A 191 -14.94 41.99 4.70
C GLY A 191 -15.03 42.50 6.15
N THR A 192 -15.97 41.96 6.92
CA THR A 192 -16.18 42.32 8.34
C THR A 192 -15.47 41.37 9.30
N SER A 193 -15.09 41.85 10.49
CA SER A 193 -14.39 41.05 11.50
C SER A 193 -13.09 40.40 10.98
N ALA A 194 -12.33 41.13 10.16
CA ALA A 194 -11.05 40.67 9.65
C ALA A 194 -9.94 40.79 10.70
N ILE A 195 -9.11 39.75 10.82
CA ILE A 195 -7.90 39.72 11.65
C ILE A 195 -6.70 39.89 10.72
N LEU A 196 -5.85 40.87 11.03
CA LEU A 196 -4.83 41.35 10.11
C LEU A 196 -3.43 41.18 10.70
N ASP A 197 -2.52 40.61 9.92
CA ASP A 197 -1.09 40.44 10.20
C ASP A 197 -0.79 39.72 11.52
N LYS A 198 -1.66 38.77 11.90
CA LYS A 198 -1.45 37.91 13.06
C LYS A 198 -1.18 36.48 12.60
N ASP A 199 -0.07 35.91 13.04
CA ASP A 199 0.30 34.53 12.71
C ASP A 199 -0.80 33.59 13.24
N PRO A 200 -1.44 32.76 12.39
CA PRO A 200 -2.43 31.78 12.84
C PRO A 200 -1.86 30.70 13.76
N LEU A 201 -0.54 30.57 13.89
CA LEU A 201 0.15 29.59 14.72
C LEU A 201 -0.27 28.14 14.39
N PHE A 202 -0.15 27.75 13.13
CA PHE A 202 -0.44 26.37 12.71
C PHE A 202 0.47 25.35 13.41
N VAL A 203 -0.05 24.16 13.68
CA VAL A 203 0.66 23.03 14.30
C VAL A 203 1.90 22.67 13.48
N ASP A 204 1.72 22.32 12.21
CA ASP A 204 2.79 21.91 11.29
C ASP A 204 2.35 22.11 9.83
N SER A 205 2.38 23.36 9.38
CA SER A 205 1.96 23.74 8.03
C SER A 205 2.83 23.11 6.93
N ALA A 206 4.10 22.79 7.21
CA ALA A 206 4.99 22.12 6.28
C ALA A 206 4.51 20.70 5.94
N ASN A 207 3.88 20.03 6.90
CA ASN A 207 3.28 18.72 6.73
C ASN A 207 1.75 18.77 6.52
N LEU A 208 1.17 19.92 6.18
CA LEU A 208 -0.28 20.11 5.96
C LEU A 208 -1.15 19.86 7.22
N ASP A 209 -0.63 20.18 8.40
CA ASP A 209 -1.40 20.22 9.63
C ASP A 209 -1.70 21.67 10.02
N PHE A 210 -2.92 22.11 9.70
CA PHE A 210 -3.39 23.48 9.95
C PHE A 210 -4.29 23.59 11.17
N HIS A 211 -4.28 22.60 12.08
CA HIS A 211 -4.81 22.81 13.43
C HIS A 211 -4.04 23.97 14.10
N LEU A 212 -4.67 24.60 15.08
CA LEU A 212 -4.13 25.78 15.74
C LEU A 212 -3.33 25.38 16.99
N LYS A 213 -2.25 26.11 17.28
CA LYS A 213 -1.53 26.02 18.56
C LYS A 213 -2.22 26.85 19.63
N SER A 214 -1.88 26.58 20.90
CA SER A 214 -2.32 27.42 22.03
C SER A 214 -1.85 28.86 21.84
N GLY A 215 -2.75 29.82 22.08
CA GLY A 215 -2.51 31.25 21.87
C GLY A 215 -2.73 31.74 20.44
N SER A 216 -3.23 30.89 19.53
CA SER A 216 -3.56 31.32 18.18
C SER A 216 -4.59 32.47 18.17
N PRO A 217 -4.38 33.51 17.35
CA PRO A 217 -5.34 34.58 17.12
C PRO A 217 -6.52 34.13 16.23
N ALA A 218 -6.49 32.91 15.70
CA ALA A 218 -7.60 32.32 14.95
C ALA A 218 -8.55 31.51 15.83
N LYS A 219 -8.16 31.27 17.09
CA LYS A 219 -8.94 30.48 18.04
C LYS A 219 -10.12 31.28 18.60
N ASP A 220 -11.30 30.68 18.68
CA ASP A 220 -12.55 31.23 19.23
C ASP A 220 -12.99 32.58 18.62
N LEU A 221 -12.51 32.90 17.41
CA LEU A 221 -12.70 34.21 16.76
C LEU A 221 -13.38 34.13 15.39
N GLY A 222 -13.94 32.99 15.05
CA GLY A 222 -14.84 32.81 13.93
C GLY A 222 -16.26 33.32 14.21
N SER A 223 -17.17 33.01 13.28
CA SER A 223 -18.55 33.45 13.37
C SER A 223 -19.23 32.91 14.64
N PRO A 224 -19.88 33.77 15.45
CA PRO A 224 -20.55 33.35 16.69
C PRO A 224 -21.87 32.61 16.43
N ALA A 225 -22.33 32.56 15.17
CA ALA A 225 -23.52 31.82 14.77
C ALA A 225 -23.31 30.30 14.73
N VAL A 226 -22.06 29.85 14.85
CA VAL A 226 -21.67 28.44 14.84
C VAL A 226 -20.71 28.17 15.99
N THR A 227 -20.94 27.08 16.71
CA THR A 227 -19.99 26.59 17.72
C THR A 227 -18.92 25.74 17.08
N ASP A 228 -17.78 25.64 17.74
CA ASP A 228 -16.76 24.67 17.37
C ASP A 228 -17.28 23.25 17.60
N SER A 229 -17.13 22.38 16.60
CA SER A 229 -17.58 20.99 16.70
C SER A 229 -16.74 20.17 17.69
N PHE A 230 -15.54 20.64 18.01
CA PHE A 230 -14.54 19.94 18.80
C PHE A 230 -14.80 20.05 20.31
N ASP A 231 -14.97 21.27 20.82
CA ASP A 231 -15.14 21.58 22.24
C ASP A 231 -16.37 22.41 22.58
N GLY A 232 -17.16 22.84 21.58
CA GLY A 232 -18.38 23.61 21.77
C GLY A 232 -18.17 25.09 22.08
N SER A 233 -16.93 25.60 21.96
CA SER A 233 -16.64 27.03 22.09
C SER A 233 -17.15 27.82 20.86
N ALA A 234 -16.80 29.11 20.77
CA ALA A 234 -17.01 29.86 19.54
C ALA A 234 -16.17 29.23 18.41
N SER A 235 -16.71 29.16 17.19
CA SER A 235 -15.98 28.56 16.06
C SER A 235 -14.58 29.15 15.89
N ASP A 236 -13.58 28.31 15.67
CA ASP A 236 -12.28 28.76 15.18
C ASP A 236 -12.38 29.23 13.71
N LEU A 237 -11.38 29.99 13.27
CA LEU A 237 -11.17 30.28 11.85
C LEU A 237 -10.44 29.12 11.15
N GLY A 238 -10.73 28.93 9.86
CA GLY A 238 -10.00 28.02 8.98
C GLY A 238 -10.54 26.58 8.93
N ALA A 239 -9.76 25.72 8.26
CA ALA A 239 -10.07 24.34 7.88
C ALA A 239 -10.26 23.36 9.04
N TYR A 240 -10.07 23.77 10.29
CA TYR A 240 -10.25 22.89 11.45
C TYR A 240 -11.15 23.53 12.51
N GLY A 241 -11.86 24.61 12.15
CA GLY A 241 -12.77 25.32 13.02
C GLY A 241 -14.24 25.18 12.64
N GLY A 242 -15.11 25.20 13.66
CA GLY A 242 -16.56 25.34 13.52
C GLY A 242 -17.33 24.10 13.07
N LEU A 243 -18.58 24.31 12.66
CA LEU A 243 -19.58 23.24 12.42
C LEU A 243 -19.18 22.10 11.46
N TYR A 244 -18.36 22.37 10.44
CA TYR A 244 -18.00 21.35 9.44
C TYR A 244 -16.60 20.76 9.64
N ALA A 245 -15.90 21.16 10.71
CA ALA A 245 -14.61 20.60 11.10
C ALA A 245 -14.70 19.12 11.50
N PRO A 246 -13.55 18.41 11.53
CA PRO A 246 -13.48 17.12 12.17
C PRO A 246 -13.90 17.21 13.65
N THR A 247 -14.71 16.27 14.12
CA THR A 247 -15.15 16.25 15.53
C THR A 247 -14.14 15.58 16.47
N VAL A 248 -13.11 14.98 15.87
CA VAL A 248 -11.98 14.33 16.54
C VAL A 248 -10.68 14.85 15.89
N PRO A 249 -9.59 14.98 16.65
CA PRO A 249 -8.31 15.40 16.10
C PRO A 249 -7.71 14.27 15.25
N PHE A 250 -6.72 14.62 14.41
CA PHE A 250 -5.98 13.62 13.65
C PHE A 250 -5.36 12.54 14.55
N ARG A 251 -5.43 11.30 14.07
CA ARG A 251 -4.79 10.17 14.74
C ARG A 251 -3.27 10.39 14.84
N PRO A 252 -2.61 9.96 15.93
CA PRO A 252 -1.16 10.06 16.05
C PRO A 252 -0.46 9.35 14.89
N GLY A 253 0.51 10.05 14.28
CA GLY A 253 1.38 9.51 13.25
C GLY A 253 2.69 8.96 13.82
N GLY A 254 3.41 8.19 13.00
CA GLY A 254 4.77 7.73 13.33
C GLY A 254 4.84 6.75 14.51
N VAL A 255 3.79 5.95 14.73
CA VAL A 255 3.74 5.02 15.86
C VAL A 255 4.75 3.89 15.67
N GLY A 256 5.73 3.80 16.57
CA GLY A 256 6.78 2.81 16.58
C GLY A 256 6.74 1.97 17.86
N VAL A 257 7.04 0.67 17.74
CA VAL A 257 7.33 -0.20 18.87
C VAL A 257 8.80 -0.59 18.79
N ALA A 258 9.57 -0.25 19.84
CA ALA A 258 10.97 -0.64 19.96
C ALA A 258 11.18 -1.44 21.24
N CYS A 259 11.77 -2.63 21.13
CA CYS A 259 12.10 -3.49 22.26
C CYS A 259 13.61 -3.75 22.24
N THR A 260 14.26 -3.75 23.41
CA THR A 260 15.67 -4.16 23.51
C THR A 260 15.79 -5.67 23.31
N ALA A 261 16.86 -6.14 22.65
CA ALA A 261 17.09 -7.58 22.47
C ALA A 261 17.20 -8.27 23.84
N LEU A 262 16.32 -9.26 24.09
CA LEU A 262 16.01 -9.93 25.38
C LEU A 262 14.92 -9.28 26.27
N GLY A 263 14.28 -8.20 25.81
CA GLY A 263 12.81 -8.15 25.71
C GLY A 263 11.95 -8.07 26.98
N ILE A 264 12.27 -7.24 27.97
CA ILE A 264 11.28 -6.87 29.02
C ILE A 264 10.92 -5.39 28.94
N THR A 265 11.80 -4.55 28.38
CA THR A 265 11.57 -3.13 28.20
C THR A 265 11.27 -2.82 26.73
N CYS A 266 10.00 -2.59 26.43
CA CYS A 266 9.58 -2.01 25.16
C CYS A 266 9.14 -0.57 25.36
N THR A 267 9.33 0.25 24.34
CA THR A 267 8.89 1.64 24.29
C THR A 267 8.02 1.83 23.06
N VAL A 268 6.85 2.43 23.26
CA VAL A 268 6.02 2.95 22.16
C VAL A 268 6.42 4.40 21.93
N SER A 269 6.68 4.79 20.68
CA SER A 269 6.95 6.17 20.29
C SER A 269 5.93 6.67 19.28
N TRP A 270 5.64 7.97 19.27
CA TRP A 270 4.75 8.59 18.29
C TRP A 270 5.04 10.09 18.13
N THR A 271 4.63 10.67 17.01
CA THR A 271 4.71 12.12 16.81
C THR A 271 3.63 12.81 17.62
N ALA A 272 4.02 13.74 18.49
CA ALA A 272 3.10 14.54 19.28
C ALA A 272 2.21 15.40 18.36
N ASN A 273 0.91 15.39 18.59
CA ASN A 273 0.00 16.37 18.04
C ASN A 273 0.04 17.63 18.93
N ALA A 274 0.44 18.77 18.35
CA ALA A 274 0.59 20.02 19.07
C ALA A 274 -0.67 20.90 19.10
N ASP A 275 -1.77 20.43 18.51
CA ASP A 275 -3.10 21.07 18.53
C ASP A 275 -3.48 21.46 19.97
N TYR A 276 -3.99 22.68 20.15
CA TYR A 276 -4.42 23.18 21.46
C TYR A 276 -5.52 22.32 22.10
N GLY A 277 -6.33 21.62 21.29
CA GLY A 277 -7.41 20.76 21.75
C GLY A 277 -6.94 19.42 22.31
N VAL A 278 -5.70 19.01 22.03
CA VAL A 278 -5.12 17.74 22.49
C VAL A 278 -4.62 17.87 23.93
N SER A 279 -5.22 17.06 24.81
CA SER A 279 -4.95 17.04 26.25
C SER A 279 -4.09 15.86 26.70
N GLY A 280 -3.91 14.83 25.86
CA GLY A 280 -3.04 13.70 26.17
C GLY A 280 -3.08 12.58 25.14
N TYR A 281 -2.53 11.43 25.52
CA TYR A 281 -2.48 10.24 24.68
C TYR A 281 -2.88 9.00 25.47
N ARG A 282 -3.51 8.05 24.79
CA ARG A 282 -3.78 6.71 25.31
C ARG A 282 -3.02 5.69 24.48
N VAL A 283 -2.21 4.88 25.13
CA VAL A 283 -1.47 3.78 24.49
C VAL A 283 -2.17 2.47 24.81
N SER A 284 -2.51 1.70 23.79
CA SER A 284 -3.07 0.36 23.93
C SER A 284 -2.16 -0.64 23.22
N PHE A 285 -1.83 -1.75 23.87
CA PHE A 285 -0.94 -2.76 23.31
C PHE A 285 -1.43 -4.18 23.60
N ALA A 286 -0.97 -5.14 22.81
CA ALA A 286 -1.25 -6.57 22.97
C ALA A 286 0.04 -7.38 22.78
N ALA A 287 0.32 -8.26 23.74
CA ALA A 287 1.44 -9.21 23.73
C ALA A 287 1.20 -10.37 24.73
N PRO A 288 1.81 -11.56 24.51
CA PRO A 288 2.50 -11.96 23.28
C PRO A 288 1.50 -12.32 22.16
N LEU A 289 1.77 -11.89 20.92
CA LEU A 289 1.01 -12.31 19.74
C LEU A 289 1.74 -13.47 19.04
N ILE A 290 1.00 -14.57 18.83
CA ILE A 290 1.45 -15.74 18.06
C ILE A 290 0.77 -15.71 16.68
N PRO A 291 1.48 -15.96 15.56
CA PRO A 291 0.94 -15.67 14.22
C PRO A 291 -0.21 -16.57 13.73
N SER A 292 -0.52 -17.68 14.40
CA SER A 292 -1.47 -18.68 13.86
C SER A 292 -2.91 -18.55 14.38
N GLY A 293 -3.27 -17.42 14.99
CA GLY A 293 -4.66 -17.13 15.30
C GLY A 293 -4.83 -15.67 15.66
N ASP A 294 -5.86 -15.03 15.09
CA ASP A 294 -6.43 -13.78 15.56
C ASP A 294 -7.06 -13.91 16.98
N VAL A 295 -6.71 -14.97 17.73
CA VAL A 295 -7.25 -15.26 19.05
C VAL A 295 -6.43 -14.51 20.09
N TYR A 296 -6.99 -13.38 20.44
CA TYR A 296 -6.65 -12.54 21.57
C TYR A 296 -6.69 -13.35 22.88
N THR A 297 -5.55 -13.57 23.54
CA THR A 297 -5.51 -14.22 24.88
C THR A 297 -4.75 -13.43 25.94
N GLY A 298 -4.41 -12.17 25.70
CA GLY A 298 -3.65 -11.33 26.65
C GLY A 298 -4.46 -10.19 27.26
N SER A 299 -4.54 -10.14 28.58
CA SER A 299 -5.14 -9.07 29.40
C SER A 299 -4.14 -7.94 29.66
N ALA A 300 -3.58 -7.31 28.61
CA ALA A 300 -2.69 -6.17 28.78
C ALA A 300 -3.51 -4.92 29.15
N THR A 301 -3.69 -4.70 30.45
CA THR A 301 -4.21 -3.46 31.03
C THR A 301 -3.26 -2.31 30.70
N GLU A 302 -3.83 -1.13 30.45
CA GLU A 302 -3.25 0.10 29.85
C GLU A 302 -1.99 0.70 30.54
N GLY A 303 -1.20 -0.03 31.33
CA GLY A 303 0.00 0.48 31.99
C GLY A 303 -0.27 1.80 32.74
N THR A 304 0.60 2.80 32.58
CA THR A 304 0.43 4.17 33.12
C THR A 304 -0.33 5.12 32.18
N SER A 305 -1.09 4.61 31.20
CA SER A 305 -1.99 5.40 30.36
C SER A 305 -3.31 5.70 31.09
N PRO A 306 -3.92 6.91 30.93
CA PRO A 306 -3.59 7.96 29.96
C PRO A 306 -2.36 8.80 30.32
N ILE A 307 -1.63 9.24 29.30
CA ILE A 307 -0.47 10.13 29.41
C ILE A 307 -0.95 11.55 29.19
N ASN A 308 -0.78 12.42 30.17
CA ASN A 308 -1.06 13.85 30.01
C ASN A 308 0.02 14.49 29.12
N ARG A 309 -0.40 15.29 28.13
CA ARG A 309 0.49 15.96 27.18
C ARG A 309 1.53 16.84 27.86
N ASP A 310 1.17 17.50 28.97
CA ASP A 310 2.01 18.47 29.67
C ASP A 310 3.06 17.80 30.57
N VAL A 311 3.09 16.47 30.62
CA VAL A 311 4.18 15.73 31.24
C VAL A 311 5.41 15.82 30.34
N VAL A 312 6.17 16.91 30.49
CA VAL A 312 7.40 17.20 29.74
C VAL A 312 8.37 16.02 29.78
N ALA A 313 8.39 15.21 30.85
CA ALA A 313 9.22 14.01 30.96
C ALA A 313 8.85 12.85 30.00
N MET A 314 7.61 12.81 29.47
CA MET A 314 7.10 11.76 28.58
C MET A 314 7.00 12.21 27.11
N CYS A 315 6.92 13.52 26.85
CA CYS A 315 7.09 14.13 25.54
C CYS A 315 8.22 15.20 25.50
N PRO A 316 9.46 14.91 25.96
CA PRO A 316 10.52 15.92 26.09
C PRO A 316 11.19 16.27 24.75
N THR A 317 11.21 15.33 23.82
CA THR A 317 11.84 15.46 22.50
C THR A 317 10.89 14.83 21.51
N VAL A 318 10.35 15.57 20.54
CA VAL A 318 9.55 14.97 19.45
C VAL A 318 10.41 13.86 18.80
N PRO A 319 10.05 12.57 18.89
CA PRO A 319 8.73 11.97 19.23
C PRO A 319 8.46 11.66 20.73
N CYS A 320 7.19 11.76 21.15
CA CYS A 320 6.71 11.28 22.46
C CYS A 320 7.03 9.80 22.66
N THR A 321 7.30 9.39 23.90
CA THR A 321 7.63 8.00 24.22
C THR A 321 6.94 7.52 25.49
N GLN A 322 6.48 6.28 25.48
CA GLN A 322 5.94 5.59 26.63
C GLN A 322 6.65 4.23 26.83
N PRO A 323 7.41 4.03 27.91
CA PRO A 323 7.85 2.70 28.29
C PRO A 323 6.65 1.85 28.69
N LEU A 324 6.60 0.63 28.19
CA LEU A 324 5.59 -0.35 28.55
C LEU A 324 6.00 -1.07 29.84
N SER A 325 5.00 -1.44 30.64
CA SER A 325 5.16 -2.24 31.85
C SER A 325 4.19 -3.43 31.82
N GLY A 326 4.49 -4.47 32.60
CA GLY A 326 3.64 -5.67 32.68
C GLY A 326 3.71 -6.61 31.46
N LEU A 327 4.83 -6.60 30.72
CA LEU A 327 5.05 -7.51 29.60
C LEU A 327 5.56 -8.88 30.08
N ASP A 328 4.96 -9.97 29.60
CA ASP A 328 5.43 -11.35 29.83
C ASP A 328 6.13 -11.91 28.57
N PRO A 329 7.47 -12.13 28.60
CA PRO A 329 8.23 -12.54 27.43
C PRO A 329 8.13 -14.04 27.14
N ALA A 330 7.45 -14.81 27.99
CA ALA A 330 7.38 -16.25 27.86
C ALA A 330 6.44 -16.68 26.73
N VAL A 331 6.95 -17.50 25.82
CA VAL A 331 6.15 -18.23 24.84
C VAL A 331 6.45 -19.72 24.95
N THR A 332 5.42 -20.55 24.79
CA THR A 332 5.58 -21.99 24.77
C THR A 332 6.22 -22.43 23.45
N ALA A 333 7.23 -23.29 23.53
CA ALA A 333 7.87 -23.85 22.34
C ALA A 333 6.84 -24.59 21.45
N PRO A 334 6.90 -24.45 20.12
CA PRO A 334 6.01 -25.18 19.22
C PRO A 334 6.24 -26.69 19.27
N ALA A 335 5.30 -27.46 18.73
CA ALA A 335 5.52 -28.87 18.47
C ALA A 335 6.67 -29.09 17.47
N ALA A 336 7.38 -30.21 17.58
CA ALA A 336 8.39 -30.57 16.59
C ALA A 336 7.75 -30.75 15.20
N PRO A 337 8.39 -30.28 14.11
CA PRO A 337 7.90 -30.51 12.76
C PRO A 337 7.75 -32.01 12.46
N THR A 338 6.70 -32.35 11.72
CA THR A 338 6.44 -33.71 11.24
C THR A 338 6.41 -33.73 9.71
N GLY A 339 6.35 -34.92 9.09
CA GLY A 339 6.27 -35.04 7.64
C GLY A 339 7.54 -34.61 6.88
N LEU A 340 8.69 -34.49 7.56
CA LEU A 340 9.94 -34.12 6.89
C LEU A 340 10.28 -35.16 5.82
N THR A 341 10.49 -34.68 4.59
CA THR A 341 10.93 -35.48 3.44
C THR A 341 12.08 -34.78 2.74
N ALA A 342 12.95 -35.57 2.11
CA ALA A 342 14.08 -35.08 1.33
C ALA A 342 14.07 -35.70 -0.07
N ARG A 343 14.00 -34.87 -1.11
CA ARG A 343 14.15 -35.28 -2.50
C ARG A 343 15.56 -34.98 -2.97
N THR A 344 16.24 -35.99 -3.47
CA THR A 344 17.65 -35.92 -3.86
C THR A 344 17.82 -35.28 -5.24
N GLY A 345 18.83 -34.42 -5.40
CA GLY A 345 19.32 -33.94 -6.70
C GLY A 345 20.85 -33.95 -6.75
N ASP A 346 21.41 -33.51 -7.88
CA ASP A 346 22.85 -33.32 -8.03
C ASP A 346 23.34 -32.18 -7.13
N GLY A 347 24.17 -32.51 -6.15
CA GLY A 347 24.77 -31.60 -5.19
C GLY A 347 23.80 -30.98 -4.18
N ARG A 348 22.57 -31.52 -4.04
CA ARG A 348 21.51 -30.90 -3.24
C ARG A 348 20.43 -31.84 -2.74
N LEU A 349 19.72 -31.40 -1.70
CA LEU A 349 18.49 -31.99 -1.18
C LEU A 349 17.38 -30.94 -1.15
N LYS A 350 16.21 -31.27 -1.72
CA LYS A 350 14.99 -30.46 -1.59
C LYS A 350 14.16 -31.02 -0.43
N LEU A 351 14.05 -30.24 0.63
CA LEU A 351 13.36 -30.60 1.87
C LEU A 351 11.95 -30.03 1.87
N SER A 352 11.01 -30.76 2.46
CA SER A 352 9.65 -30.29 2.75
C SER A 352 9.12 -30.95 4.01
N TRP A 353 8.33 -30.22 4.80
CA TRP A 353 7.74 -30.68 6.07
C TRP A 353 6.34 -30.08 6.26
N ASP A 354 5.59 -30.60 7.23
CA ASP A 354 4.25 -30.09 7.56
C ASP A 354 4.33 -28.78 8.35
N ALA A 355 3.34 -27.90 8.14
CA ALA A 355 3.24 -26.64 8.87
C ALA A 355 2.96 -26.88 10.36
N VAL A 356 3.75 -26.26 11.23
CA VAL A 356 3.55 -26.31 12.69
C VAL A 356 2.72 -25.11 13.13
N SER A 357 1.61 -25.36 13.83
CA SER A 357 0.79 -24.30 14.42
C SER A 357 1.61 -23.47 15.41
N GLY A 358 1.49 -22.14 15.30
CA GLY A 358 2.22 -21.18 16.13
C GLY A 358 3.66 -20.88 15.71
N ALA A 359 4.24 -21.60 14.74
CA ALA A 359 5.60 -21.33 14.27
C ALA A 359 5.67 -20.04 13.42
N THR A 360 6.61 -19.15 13.73
CA THR A 360 6.96 -17.97 12.93
C THR A 360 7.99 -18.29 11.85
N SER A 361 8.86 -19.27 12.11
CA SER A 361 9.93 -19.69 11.20
C SER A 361 10.42 -21.10 11.51
N TYR A 362 11.34 -21.60 10.69
CA TYR A 362 12.00 -22.88 10.87
C TYR A 362 13.52 -22.75 10.79
N GLN A 363 14.20 -23.64 11.51
CA GLN A 363 15.64 -23.84 11.50
C GLN A 363 15.97 -25.19 10.90
N VAL A 364 16.87 -25.23 9.92
CA VAL A 364 17.28 -26.46 9.23
C VAL A 364 18.65 -26.88 9.73
N TYR A 365 18.76 -28.13 10.15
CA TYR A 365 19.99 -28.75 10.62
C TYR A 365 20.42 -29.87 9.67
N SER A 366 21.72 -29.95 9.38
CA SER A 366 22.28 -31.01 8.52
C SER A 366 23.65 -31.46 9.00
N GLY A 367 23.94 -32.76 8.89
CA GLY A 367 25.24 -33.35 9.20
C GLY A 367 25.50 -34.63 8.42
N ILE A 368 26.74 -35.12 8.40
CA ILE A 368 27.12 -36.39 7.75
C ILE A 368 27.16 -37.58 8.74
N VAL A 369 26.93 -37.30 10.02
CA VAL A 369 26.78 -38.27 11.11
C VAL A 369 25.39 -38.05 11.72
N SER A 370 24.64 -39.14 11.90
CA SER A 370 23.29 -39.10 12.50
C SER A 370 23.34 -38.45 13.89
N GLY A 371 22.38 -37.57 14.16
CA GLY A 371 22.28 -36.83 15.43
C GLY A 371 23.31 -35.70 15.61
N ALA A 372 24.24 -35.51 14.67
CA ALA A 372 25.30 -34.50 14.75
C ALA A 372 25.10 -33.34 13.74
N GLY A 373 23.86 -33.03 13.39
CA GLY A 373 23.54 -31.94 12.46
C GLY A 373 23.84 -30.55 13.04
N THR A 374 24.42 -29.66 12.22
CA THR A 374 24.63 -28.24 12.55
C THR A 374 23.60 -27.36 11.85
N LEU A 375 23.35 -26.16 12.40
CA LEU A 375 22.43 -25.20 11.80
C LEU A 375 22.96 -24.73 10.44
N VAL A 376 22.20 -24.98 9.38
CA VAL A 376 22.55 -24.60 8.00
C VAL A 376 21.62 -23.54 7.42
N ALA A 377 20.43 -23.36 8.00
CA ALA A 377 19.53 -22.26 7.68
C ALA A 377 18.68 -21.85 8.88
N ASP A 378 18.46 -20.55 9.02
CA ASP A 378 17.63 -19.95 10.05
C ASP A 378 16.57 -19.03 9.41
N ASN A 379 15.53 -18.68 10.16
CA ASN A 379 14.43 -17.81 9.72
C ASN A 379 13.73 -18.28 8.42
N VAL A 380 13.67 -19.58 8.16
CA VAL A 380 12.96 -20.13 7.00
C VAL A 380 11.45 -19.99 7.23
N ARG A 381 10.77 -19.14 6.47
CA ARG A 381 9.32 -18.89 6.62
C ARG A 381 8.42 -19.86 5.82
N ALA A 382 9.00 -20.55 4.85
CA ALA A 382 8.31 -21.56 4.06
C ALA A 382 8.44 -22.95 4.72
N THR A 383 7.56 -23.88 4.36
CA THR A 383 7.63 -25.29 4.77
C THR A 383 8.51 -26.14 3.83
N GLN A 384 9.49 -25.50 3.21
CA GLN A 384 10.42 -26.11 2.28
C GLN A 384 11.77 -25.38 2.27
N TYR A 385 12.85 -26.11 2.02
CA TYR A 385 14.19 -25.56 1.89
C TYR A 385 15.04 -26.40 0.93
N THR A 386 15.87 -25.76 0.10
CA THR A 386 16.83 -26.47 -0.75
C THR A 386 18.21 -26.34 -0.14
N LEU A 387 18.74 -27.47 0.34
CA LEU A 387 20.09 -27.57 0.86
C LEU A 387 21.04 -27.87 -0.31
N GLU A 388 21.97 -26.96 -0.58
CA GLU A 388 22.91 -27.03 -1.71
C GLU A 388 24.36 -27.24 -1.23
N GLY A 389 25.29 -27.42 -2.17
CA GLY A 389 26.72 -27.58 -1.87
C GLY A 389 27.09 -28.94 -1.28
N LEU A 390 26.25 -29.96 -1.49
CA LEU A 390 26.44 -31.29 -0.93
C LEU A 390 27.31 -32.17 -1.83
N THR A 391 28.08 -33.08 -1.23
CA THR A 391 28.86 -34.07 -1.99
C THR A 391 27.98 -35.26 -2.35
N ASN A 392 27.91 -35.58 -3.63
CA ASN A 392 27.10 -36.70 -4.09
C ASN A 392 27.60 -38.06 -3.55
N GLY A 393 26.67 -38.95 -3.23
CA GLY A 393 26.96 -40.25 -2.62
C GLY A 393 27.26 -40.24 -1.13
N VAL A 394 27.48 -39.06 -0.53
CA VAL A 394 27.58 -38.90 0.93
C VAL A 394 26.16 -38.92 1.52
N THR A 395 25.99 -39.57 2.67
CA THR A 395 24.70 -39.54 3.39
C THR A 395 24.67 -38.28 4.24
N TYR A 396 23.63 -37.49 4.06
CA TYR A 396 23.31 -36.37 4.92
C TYR A 396 22.09 -36.71 5.76
N TYR A 397 22.18 -36.36 7.03
CA TYR A 397 21.15 -36.48 8.04
C TYR A 397 20.60 -35.10 8.31
N VAL A 398 19.30 -34.92 8.07
CA VAL A 398 18.65 -33.61 8.08
C VAL A 398 17.48 -33.62 9.05
N ALA A 399 17.36 -32.57 9.85
CA ALA A 399 16.25 -32.36 10.77
C ALA A 399 15.87 -30.88 10.82
N VAL A 400 14.65 -30.57 11.27
CA VAL A 400 14.09 -29.22 11.28
C VAL A 400 13.53 -28.91 12.66
N LYS A 401 13.72 -27.68 13.16
CA LYS A 401 12.98 -27.13 14.30
C LYS A 401 11.96 -26.11 13.82
N ALA A 402 10.81 -26.08 14.48
CA ALA A 402 9.90 -24.94 14.43
C ALA A 402 10.33 -23.91 15.48
N VAL A 403 10.24 -22.63 15.14
CA VAL A 403 10.56 -21.51 16.04
C VAL A 403 9.33 -20.63 16.15
N VAL A 404 9.02 -20.16 17.35
CA VAL A 404 8.07 -19.08 17.60
C VAL A 404 8.81 -17.87 18.14
N THR A 405 8.59 -16.72 17.49
CA THR A 405 9.09 -15.41 17.91
C THR A 405 7.90 -14.59 18.39
N PRO A 406 7.82 -14.22 19.68
CA PRO A 406 6.71 -13.39 20.16
C PRO A 406 6.74 -12.02 19.47
N THR A 407 5.57 -11.47 19.19
CA THR A 407 5.43 -10.09 18.74
C THR A 407 4.54 -9.29 19.67
N LEU A 408 4.78 -7.99 19.77
CA LEU A 408 3.92 -7.02 20.43
C LEU A 408 3.30 -6.13 19.36
N SER A 409 2.02 -5.77 19.54
CA SER A 409 1.39 -4.71 18.76
C SER A 409 0.96 -3.56 19.66
N ALA A 410 1.04 -2.32 19.15
CA ALA A 410 0.57 -1.14 19.86
C ALA A 410 -0.17 -0.18 18.91
N VAL A 411 -1.13 0.55 19.49
CA VAL A 411 -1.83 1.69 18.88
C VAL A 411 -1.86 2.85 19.87
N VAL A 412 -1.92 4.07 19.35
CA VAL A 412 -2.03 5.29 20.15
C VAL A 412 -3.28 6.06 19.74
N ARG A 413 -4.00 6.61 20.72
CA ARG A 413 -5.12 7.55 20.51
C ARG A 413 -4.74 8.90 21.09
N THR A 414 -5.12 9.97 20.41
CA THR A 414 -5.14 11.31 21.01
C THR A 414 -6.35 11.44 21.91
N LEU A 415 -6.15 12.01 23.09
CA LEU A 415 -7.20 12.46 24.00
C LEU A 415 -7.36 13.95 23.84
N TYR A 416 -8.61 14.43 23.90
CA TYR A 416 -8.92 15.82 23.62
C TYR A 416 -10.08 16.34 24.48
N GLY A 417 -10.21 17.67 24.53
CA GLY A 417 -11.19 18.37 25.36
C GLY A 417 -10.69 18.62 26.79
N THR A 418 -11.57 18.48 27.79
CA THR A 418 -11.26 18.76 29.21
C THR A 418 -9.92 18.13 29.64
N PRO A 419 -9.07 18.84 30.41
CA PRO A 419 -7.75 18.36 30.80
C PRO A 419 -7.81 16.96 31.41
N VAL A 420 -6.95 16.06 30.94
CA VAL A 420 -6.90 14.66 31.37
C VAL A 420 -6.33 14.58 32.80
N THR A 421 -7.19 14.76 33.79
CA THR A 421 -6.88 14.51 35.20
C THR A 421 -7.66 13.32 35.78
N SER A 422 -8.55 12.70 34.99
CA SER A 422 -9.42 11.59 35.43
C SER A 422 -9.42 10.42 34.44
N THR A 423 -9.29 9.22 34.98
CA THR A 423 -9.30 7.92 34.30
C THR A 423 -10.65 7.52 33.70
N THR A 424 -11.66 8.39 33.75
CA THR A 424 -13.04 8.03 33.35
C THR A 424 -13.60 9.02 32.33
N ALA A 425 -13.80 8.53 31.11
CA ALA A 425 -14.48 9.17 29.97
C ALA A 425 -13.85 10.46 29.41
N THR A 426 -12.68 10.35 28.78
CA THR A 426 -12.16 11.37 27.86
C THR A 426 -12.52 11.03 26.41
N LYS A 427 -12.91 12.04 25.62
CA LYS A 427 -13.09 11.86 24.18
C LYS A 427 -11.74 11.45 23.55
N ALA A 428 -11.75 10.49 22.64
CA ALA A 428 -10.55 9.95 22.00
C ALA A 428 -10.71 9.85 20.48
N SER A 429 -9.63 10.09 19.73
CA SER A 429 -9.61 9.87 18.29
C SER A 429 -9.68 8.38 17.93
N PRO A 430 -9.94 8.05 16.65
CA PRO A 430 -9.62 6.73 16.10
C PRO A 430 -8.17 6.31 16.42
N PRO A 431 -7.90 5.00 16.55
CA PRO A 431 -6.56 4.55 16.84
C PRO A 431 -5.61 4.89 15.69
N SER A 432 -4.34 5.11 16.01
CA SER A 432 -3.26 5.10 15.02
C SER A 432 -3.24 3.80 14.22
N ASP A 433 -2.48 3.79 13.13
CA ASP A 433 -2.14 2.54 12.46
C ASP A 433 -1.42 1.62 13.47
N GLN A 434 -1.71 0.32 13.39
CA GLN A 434 -1.11 -0.68 14.28
C GLN A 434 0.39 -0.82 13.98
N SER A 435 1.22 -0.62 14.99
CA SER A 435 2.66 -0.88 14.92
C SER A 435 2.98 -2.21 15.57
N ARG A 436 3.90 -2.99 14.99
CA ARG A 436 4.33 -4.29 15.50
C ARG A 436 5.85 -4.32 15.70
N GLY A 437 6.29 -4.96 16.78
CA GLY A 437 7.70 -5.21 17.06
C GLY A 437 7.91 -6.64 17.58
N GLU A 438 9.08 -7.21 17.30
CA GLU A 438 9.51 -8.46 17.95
C GLU A 438 9.76 -8.20 19.43
N TYR A 439 9.35 -9.14 20.26
CA TYR A 439 9.35 -9.04 21.71
C TYR A 439 9.75 -10.38 22.33
N GLY A 440 10.42 -10.38 23.48
CA GLY A 440 10.81 -11.61 24.20
C GLY A 440 11.91 -12.44 23.52
N VAL A 441 12.10 -13.67 24.00
CA VAL A 441 13.09 -14.63 23.49
C VAL A 441 12.39 -15.66 22.59
N PRO A 442 12.86 -15.91 21.36
CA PRO A 442 12.30 -16.96 20.53
C PRO A 442 12.40 -18.34 21.19
N ALA A 443 11.34 -19.14 21.11
CA ALA A 443 11.33 -20.51 21.58
C ALA A 443 11.37 -21.48 20.39
N ALA A 444 12.28 -22.45 20.43
CA ALA A 444 12.43 -23.48 19.40
C ALA A 444 11.90 -24.83 19.90
N SER A 445 11.25 -25.58 19.01
CA SER A 445 10.81 -26.94 19.26
C SER A 445 11.99 -27.91 19.45
N ALA A 446 11.70 -29.14 19.83
CA ALA A 446 12.61 -30.26 19.57
C ALA A 446 12.83 -30.44 18.06
N LEU A 447 13.90 -31.15 17.68
CA LEU A 447 14.13 -31.54 16.29
C LEU A 447 13.01 -32.45 15.80
N SER A 448 12.65 -32.32 14.53
CA SER A 448 11.83 -33.30 13.81
C SER A 448 12.48 -34.69 13.81
N GLY A 449 11.74 -35.69 13.35
CA GLY A 449 12.36 -36.94 12.90
C GLY A 449 13.45 -36.65 11.86
N GLU A 450 14.60 -37.31 12.01
CA GLU A 450 15.74 -37.14 11.12
C GLU A 450 15.51 -37.90 9.81
N VAL A 451 15.80 -37.25 8.69
CA VAL A 451 15.78 -37.87 7.35
C VAL A 451 17.20 -38.06 6.86
N ALA A 452 17.58 -39.31 6.59
CA ALA A 452 18.81 -39.64 5.91
C ALA A 452 18.57 -39.62 4.39
N ALA A 453 19.32 -38.78 3.67
CA ALA A 453 19.25 -38.71 2.21
C ALA A 453 20.65 -38.61 1.59
N ARG A 454 20.82 -39.21 0.42
CA ARG A 454 22.08 -39.23 -0.32
C ARG A 454 21.88 -38.46 -1.62
N PRO A 455 22.48 -37.26 -1.78
CA PRO A 455 22.46 -36.55 -3.06
C PRO A 455 22.95 -37.48 -4.17
N GLN A 456 22.28 -37.41 -5.32
CA GLN A 456 22.44 -38.42 -6.37
C GLN A 456 23.88 -38.38 -6.88
N LEU A 457 24.59 -39.50 -6.77
CA LEU A 457 25.86 -39.70 -7.46
C LEU A 457 25.68 -39.37 -8.93
N VAL A 458 26.58 -38.56 -9.48
CA VAL A 458 26.82 -38.48 -10.92
C VAL A 458 27.47 -39.81 -11.33
N VAL A 459 26.71 -40.91 -11.26
CA VAL A 459 27.12 -42.20 -11.82
C VAL A 459 26.76 -42.15 -13.30
N GLY A 460 27.70 -42.52 -14.17
CA GLY A 460 27.35 -42.90 -15.53
C GLY A 460 26.35 -44.06 -15.45
N PHE A 461 25.07 -43.80 -15.73
CA PHE A 461 23.96 -44.72 -15.52
C PHE A 461 24.19 -46.13 -16.13
N PRO A 462 23.85 -47.23 -15.41
CA PRO A 462 23.39 -48.47 -16.03
C PRO A 462 22.00 -48.26 -16.65
N ARG A 463 21.57 -49.13 -17.59
CA ARG A 463 20.31 -49.03 -18.37
C ARG A 463 19.13 -48.60 -17.50
N LEU A 464 18.53 -47.44 -17.80
CA LEU A 464 17.23 -47.04 -17.25
C LEU A 464 16.12 -47.81 -17.98
N GLU A 465 15.17 -48.32 -17.21
CA GLU A 465 13.85 -48.69 -17.71
C GLU A 465 13.09 -47.47 -18.26
N ASP A 466 12.25 -47.77 -19.23
CA ASP A 466 11.69 -46.91 -20.25
C ASP A 466 10.73 -45.82 -19.74
N THR A 467 11.26 -44.68 -19.30
CA THR A 467 10.46 -43.45 -19.10
C THR A 467 11.18 -42.19 -19.58
N GLY A 468 11.11 -41.90 -20.89
CA GLY A 468 10.94 -40.50 -21.33
C GLY A 468 11.99 -39.83 -22.24
N GLY A 469 12.39 -40.46 -23.34
CA GLY A 469 12.49 -39.80 -24.66
C GLY A 469 13.44 -38.61 -24.91
N CYS A 470 14.48 -38.35 -24.10
CA CYS A 470 15.55 -37.35 -24.36
C CYS A 470 16.97 -37.96 -24.26
N PHE A 471 17.18 -39.12 -24.88
CA PHE A 471 18.37 -39.98 -24.74
C PHE A 471 19.72 -39.28 -24.97
N ILE A 472 19.85 -38.45 -26.01
CA ILE A 472 21.12 -37.75 -26.33
C ILE A 472 21.42 -36.65 -25.32
N ALA A 473 20.40 -35.91 -24.86
CA ALA A 473 20.59 -34.84 -23.88
C ALA A 473 20.95 -35.42 -22.51
N THR A 474 20.28 -36.49 -22.09
CA THR A 474 20.65 -37.23 -20.87
C THR A 474 22.06 -37.82 -20.97
N ALA A 475 22.46 -38.33 -22.14
CA ALA A 475 23.81 -38.83 -22.39
C ALA A 475 24.89 -37.72 -22.34
N ALA A 476 24.56 -36.52 -22.83
CA ALA A 476 25.49 -35.38 -22.86
C ALA A 476 25.63 -34.71 -21.48
N TYR A 477 24.54 -34.46 -20.78
CA TYR A 477 24.52 -33.74 -19.50
C TYR A 477 24.63 -34.65 -18.27
N GLY A 478 24.48 -35.96 -18.45
CA GLY A 478 24.78 -36.96 -17.42
C GLY A 478 23.69 -37.16 -16.37
N SER A 479 22.56 -36.43 -16.45
CA SER A 479 21.40 -36.61 -15.57
C SER A 479 20.08 -36.39 -16.31
N ALA A 480 19.07 -37.18 -15.98
CA ALA A 480 17.70 -36.98 -16.47
C ALA A 480 16.99 -35.76 -15.83
N MET A 481 17.56 -35.23 -14.73
CA MET A 481 17.11 -34.01 -14.03
C MET A 481 18.08 -32.83 -14.22
N ALA A 482 18.98 -32.92 -15.20
CA ALA A 482 19.80 -31.77 -15.57
C ALA A 482 18.88 -30.63 -16.06
N PRO A 483 19.12 -29.36 -15.65
CA PRO A 483 18.27 -28.23 -16.06
C PRO A 483 18.08 -28.13 -17.58
N GLU A 484 19.11 -28.47 -18.36
CA GLU A 484 19.09 -28.49 -19.82
C GLU A 484 18.16 -29.59 -20.36
N VAL A 485 18.12 -30.75 -19.69
CA VAL A 485 17.23 -31.87 -20.05
C VAL A 485 15.78 -31.54 -19.70
N ASP A 486 15.53 -30.91 -18.54
CA ASP A 486 14.19 -30.47 -18.13
C ASP A 486 13.61 -29.42 -19.10
N VAL A 487 14.45 -28.48 -19.55
CA VAL A 487 14.07 -27.49 -20.57
C VAL A 487 13.68 -28.18 -21.88
N LEU A 488 14.50 -29.11 -22.37
CA LEU A 488 14.22 -29.81 -23.63
C LEU A 488 12.97 -30.69 -23.54
N ARG A 489 12.73 -31.33 -22.38
CA ARG A 489 11.50 -32.09 -22.10
C ARG A 489 10.27 -31.19 -22.09
N ALA A 490 10.30 -30.09 -21.35
CA ALA A 490 9.19 -29.14 -21.30
C ALA A 490 8.91 -28.54 -22.69
N TRP A 491 9.94 -28.29 -23.49
CA TRP A 491 9.79 -27.81 -24.86
C TRP A 491 9.16 -28.87 -25.78
N ARG A 492 9.66 -30.11 -25.72
CA ARG A 492 9.07 -31.26 -26.43
C ARG A 492 7.59 -31.43 -26.09
N ASP A 493 7.25 -31.43 -24.82
CA ASP A 493 5.90 -31.74 -24.34
C ASP A 493 4.91 -30.61 -24.68
N ARG A 494 5.33 -29.34 -24.63
CA ARG A 494 4.45 -28.20 -24.90
C ARG A 494 4.38 -27.76 -26.36
N HIS A 495 5.43 -27.99 -27.15
CA HIS A 495 5.53 -27.43 -28.51
C HIS A 495 5.63 -28.50 -29.61
N LEU A 496 6.25 -29.66 -29.35
CA LEU A 496 6.34 -30.74 -30.35
C LEU A 496 5.18 -31.74 -30.23
N ALA A 497 4.91 -32.25 -29.02
CA ALA A 497 3.91 -33.29 -28.79
C ALA A 497 2.47 -32.95 -29.21
N PRO A 498 2.00 -31.68 -29.14
CA PRO A 498 0.66 -31.33 -29.60
C PRO A 498 0.46 -31.51 -31.11
N HIS A 499 1.54 -31.44 -31.92
CA HIS A 499 1.46 -31.43 -33.38
C HIS A 499 1.80 -32.81 -33.98
N VAL A 500 1.11 -33.20 -35.07
CA VAL A 500 1.32 -34.50 -35.74
C VAL A 500 2.76 -34.67 -36.24
N ALA A 501 3.32 -33.64 -36.88
CA ALA A 501 4.71 -33.63 -37.33
C ALA A 501 5.70 -33.71 -36.16
N GLY A 502 5.39 -33.06 -35.04
CA GLY A 502 6.20 -33.11 -33.84
C GLY A 502 6.19 -34.50 -33.18
N ARG A 503 5.05 -35.20 -33.17
CA ARG A 503 4.98 -36.60 -32.71
C ARG A 503 5.76 -37.56 -33.61
N ALA A 504 5.70 -37.38 -34.93
CA ALA A 504 6.50 -38.17 -35.87
C ALA A 504 8.02 -37.95 -35.67
N PHE A 505 8.42 -36.70 -35.44
CA PHE A 505 9.81 -36.35 -35.09
C PHE A 505 10.24 -36.99 -33.77
N ILE A 506 9.40 -36.93 -32.73
CA ILE A 506 9.68 -37.56 -31.45
C ILE A 506 9.85 -39.08 -31.61
N ALA A 507 8.98 -39.75 -32.37
CA ALA A 507 9.06 -41.18 -32.62
C ALA A 507 10.36 -41.57 -33.35
N ALA A 508 10.74 -40.80 -34.39
CA ALA A 508 12.02 -40.99 -35.08
C ALA A 508 13.20 -40.76 -34.13
N TYR A 509 13.18 -39.68 -33.36
CA TYR A 509 14.21 -39.43 -32.36
C TYR A 509 14.34 -40.60 -31.37
N GLN A 510 13.24 -41.10 -30.81
CA GLN A 510 13.26 -42.21 -29.85
C GLN A 510 13.74 -43.53 -30.46
N THR A 511 13.56 -43.73 -31.77
CA THR A 511 14.01 -44.94 -32.48
C THR A 511 15.51 -44.90 -32.78
N TRP A 512 16.03 -43.74 -33.22
CA TRP A 512 17.40 -43.62 -33.75
C TRP A 512 18.40 -43.11 -32.71
N SER A 513 17.94 -42.40 -31.68
CA SER A 513 18.81 -41.80 -30.67
C SER A 513 19.42 -42.75 -29.63
N PRO A 514 18.84 -43.92 -29.27
CA PRO A 514 19.44 -44.78 -28.24
C PRO A 514 20.86 -45.27 -28.60
N PRO A 515 21.14 -45.83 -29.80
CA PRO A 515 22.50 -46.24 -30.16
C PRO A 515 23.51 -45.09 -30.16
N ALA A 516 23.09 -43.89 -30.60
CA ALA A 516 23.93 -42.69 -30.58
C ALA A 516 24.20 -42.21 -29.13
N ALA A 517 23.18 -42.23 -28.28
CA ALA A 517 23.30 -41.91 -26.86
C ALA A 517 24.25 -42.90 -26.15
N ASP A 518 24.22 -44.18 -26.52
CA ASP A 518 25.15 -45.20 -26.01
C ASP A 518 26.61 -44.89 -26.38
N ALA A 519 26.87 -44.49 -27.62
CA ALA A 519 28.20 -44.08 -28.06
C ALA A 519 28.69 -42.82 -27.33
N ILE A 520 27.82 -41.81 -27.19
CA ILE A 520 28.12 -40.58 -26.46
C ILE A 520 28.41 -40.88 -24.97
N ARG A 521 27.63 -41.78 -24.35
CA ARG A 521 27.83 -42.17 -22.95
C ARG A 521 29.19 -42.81 -22.69
N ARG A 522 29.82 -43.46 -23.67
CA ARG A 522 31.10 -44.18 -23.49
C ARG A 522 32.34 -43.31 -23.71
N SER A 523 32.19 -42.06 -24.19
CA SER A 523 33.32 -41.18 -24.51
C SER A 523 33.15 -39.77 -23.95
N GLY A 524 34.12 -39.30 -23.17
CA GLY A 524 34.15 -37.93 -22.65
C GLY A 524 34.21 -36.87 -23.76
N MET A 525 34.94 -37.15 -24.85
CA MET A 525 35.03 -36.25 -26.01
C MET A 525 33.71 -36.15 -26.75
N LEU A 526 32.99 -37.26 -26.94
CA LEU A 526 31.66 -37.24 -27.58
C LEU A 526 30.62 -36.52 -26.71
N ARG A 527 30.71 -36.59 -25.38
CA ARG A 527 29.86 -35.78 -24.50
C ARG A 527 30.15 -34.29 -24.65
N ALA A 528 31.42 -33.90 -24.70
CA ALA A 528 31.79 -32.50 -24.89
C ALA A 528 31.25 -31.98 -26.24
N ALA A 529 31.44 -32.74 -27.33
CA ALA A 529 30.88 -32.41 -28.63
C ALA A 529 29.35 -32.33 -28.61
N ALA A 530 28.68 -33.29 -27.96
CA ALA A 530 27.22 -33.29 -27.83
C ALA A 530 26.71 -32.08 -27.03
N ARG A 531 27.41 -31.64 -25.98
CA ARG A 531 27.07 -30.41 -25.24
C ARG A 531 27.20 -29.17 -26.11
N VAL A 532 28.27 -29.07 -26.91
CA VAL A 532 28.46 -27.95 -27.85
C VAL A 532 27.32 -27.90 -28.88
N VAL A 533 26.92 -29.06 -29.42
CA VAL A 533 25.82 -29.16 -30.39
C VAL A 533 24.46 -28.84 -29.75
N LEU A 534 24.23 -29.30 -28.52
CA LEU A 534 22.94 -29.10 -27.83
C LEU A 534 22.79 -27.71 -27.22
N TRP A 535 23.88 -27.02 -26.88
CA TRP A 535 23.86 -25.72 -26.23
C TRP A 535 22.98 -24.67 -26.96
N PRO A 536 23.11 -24.44 -28.29
CA PRO A 536 22.24 -23.50 -28.99
C PRO A 536 20.76 -23.94 -28.99
N VAL A 537 20.49 -25.24 -29.08
CA VAL A 537 19.12 -25.80 -29.06
C VAL A 537 18.47 -25.57 -27.69
N VAL A 538 19.22 -25.79 -26.61
CA VAL A 538 18.77 -25.51 -25.24
C VAL A 538 18.50 -24.01 -25.06
N GLY A 539 19.36 -23.14 -25.59
CA GLY A 539 19.15 -21.69 -25.56
C GLY A 539 17.84 -21.27 -26.23
N VAL A 540 17.58 -21.77 -27.43
CA VAL A 540 16.33 -21.52 -28.16
C VAL A 540 15.12 -22.05 -27.40
N ALA A 541 15.20 -23.28 -26.87
CA ALA A 541 14.12 -23.86 -26.07
C ALA A 541 13.82 -23.04 -24.81
N LYS A 542 14.84 -22.51 -24.12
CA LYS A 542 14.66 -21.61 -22.96
C LYS A 542 13.94 -20.32 -23.35
N VAL A 543 14.39 -19.65 -24.41
CA VAL A 543 13.76 -18.40 -24.89
C VAL A 543 12.30 -18.65 -25.25
N TRP A 544 12.03 -19.74 -25.96
CA TRP A 544 10.68 -20.05 -26.43
C TRP A 544 9.73 -20.45 -25.29
N LEU A 545 10.21 -21.21 -24.30
CA LEU A 545 9.42 -21.55 -23.11
C LEU A 545 9.16 -20.33 -22.23
N ARG A 546 10.10 -19.38 -22.17
CA ARG A 546 9.95 -18.16 -21.38
C ARG A 546 9.01 -17.19 -22.06
N TRP A 547 9.15 -16.96 -23.37
CA TRP A 547 8.37 -16.03 -24.18
C TRP A 547 7.73 -16.76 -25.38
N PRO A 548 6.53 -17.37 -25.23
CA PRO A 548 5.90 -18.23 -26.24
C PRO A 548 5.60 -17.54 -27.58
N TRP A 549 5.48 -16.21 -27.58
CA TRP A 549 5.13 -15.37 -28.73
C TRP A 549 6.31 -15.07 -29.68
N VAL A 550 7.55 -15.25 -29.24
CA VAL A 550 8.76 -14.84 -29.99
C VAL A 550 8.89 -15.52 -31.36
N PRO A 551 8.64 -16.83 -31.53
CA PRO A 551 8.79 -17.47 -32.84
C PRO A 551 7.72 -17.08 -33.85
N GLY A 552 6.55 -16.63 -33.39
CA GLY A 552 5.54 -16.01 -34.25
C GLY A 552 6.08 -14.77 -34.95
N ILE A 553 6.87 -13.94 -34.23
CA ILE A 553 7.48 -12.73 -34.79
C ILE A 553 8.60 -13.07 -35.79
N VAL A 554 9.40 -14.11 -35.53
CA VAL A 554 10.48 -14.53 -36.44
C VAL A 554 9.92 -15.07 -37.76
N VAL A 555 8.82 -15.83 -37.72
CA VAL A 555 8.13 -16.32 -38.93
C VAL A 555 7.50 -15.16 -39.71
N LEU A 556 6.91 -14.18 -39.03
CA LEU A 556 6.37 -12.97 -39.67
C LEU A 556 7.48 -12.11 -40.30
N ALA A 557 8.65 -11.99 -39.67
CA ALA A 557 9.81 -11.30 -40.22
C ALA A 557 10.41 -12.03 -41.44
N ALA A 558 10.53 -13.36 -41.39
CA ALA A 558 11.05 -14.16 -42.50
C ALA A 558 10.11 -14.14 -43.73
N THR A 559 8.79 -14.22 -43.50
CA THR A 559 7.80 -14.14 -44.58
C THR A 559 7.76 -12.74 -45.21
N SER A 560 7.91 -11.68 -44.42
CA SER A 560 7.99 -10.32 -44.98
C SER A 560 9.27 -10.06 -45.79
N VAL A 561 10.42 -10.65 -45.43
CA VAL A 561 11.65 -10.62 -46.26
C VAL A 561 11.45 -11.35 -47.59
N VAL A 562 10.80 -12.53 -47.59
CA VAL A 562 10.49 -13.26 -48.83
C VAL A 562 9.53 -12.47 -49.73
N VAL A 563 8.54 -11.78 -49.15
CA VAL A 563 7.63 -10.89 -49.90
C VAL A 563 8.37 -9.68 -50.48
N VAL A 564 9.32 -9.09 -49.74
CA VAL A 564 10.15 -7.98 -50.23
C VAL A 564 11.08 -8.43 -51.36
N LEU A 565 11.71 -9.60 -51.24
CA LEU A 565 12.56 -10.17 -52.30
C LEU A 565 11.75 -10.57 -53.54
N ALA A 566 10.54 -11.09 -53.36
CA ALA A 566 9.62 -11.39 -54.45
C ALA A 566 9.12 -10.11 -55.17
N ARG A 567 8.86 -9.03 -54.42
CA ARG A 567 8.52 -7.71 -54.99
C ARG A 567 9.72 -7.05 -55.68
N GLY A 568 10.93 -7.22 -55.16
CA GLY A 568 12.18 -6.74 -55.77
C GLY A 568 12.48 -7.40 -57.12
N ARG A 569 12.19 -8.70 -57.26
CA ARG A 569 12.30 -9.42 -58.55
C ARG A 569 11.29 -8.94 -59.60
N ARG A 570 10.07 -8.55 -59.20
CA ARG A 570 9.07 -8.01 -60.15
C ARG A 570 9.42 -6.62 -60.70
N ARG A 571 10.17 -5.80 -59.96
CA ARG A 571 10.60 -4.46 -60.43
C ARG A 571 11.76 -4.48 -61.43
N ARG A 572 12.55 -5.55 -61.52
CA ARG A 572 13.66 -5.68 -62.49
C ARG A 572 13.25 -6.24 -63.86
N VAL A 573 11.99 -6.61 -64.06
CA VAL A 573 11.45 -7.14 -65.33
C VAL A 573 10.63 -6.07 -66.07
N GLY A 574 10.58 -4.83 -65.56
CA GLY A 574 9.83 -3.72 -66.14
C GLY A 574 10.65 -2.44 -66.36
N ALA A 575 11.98 -2.56 -66.52
CA ALA A 575 12.88 -1.47 -66.93
C ALA A 575 13.79 -1.96 -68.04
#